data_AF-A0A951CXX9-F1
#
_entry.id   AF-A0A951CXX9-F1
#
_cell.length_a   1.000
_cell.length_b   1.000
_cell.length_c   1.000
_cell.angle_alpha   90.00
_cell.angle_beta   90.00
_cell.angle_gamma   90.00
#
_symmetry.space_group_name_H-M   'P 1'
#
loop_
_entity.id
_entity.type
_entity.pdbx_description
1 polymer ?
#
loop_
_entity_poly.entity_id
_entity_poly.type
_entity_poly.pdbx_seq_one_letter_code
_entity_poly.pdbx_strand_id
1 'polypeptide(L)'
;MRVLGRLSLTSWILVSLVIGTLLGVFFPDFAKSLTPISNIFLRLIKSIVGPLLFGTLVSGIASAGELKTMGRIAAKSLLYFEVVTTFALVIGLAVVNLFKPGAGLTLAGEPGSGPLLAKPVPLAQI
;
A
#
# COMPACT_ATOMS: atom_id res chain seq x y z
N MET A 1 -17.88 9.67 30.63
CA MET A 1 -16.70 9.57 29.73
C MET A 1 -15.58 8.66 30.28
N ARG A 2 -15.90 7.52 30.94
CA ARG A 2 -14.90 6.60 31.55
C ARG A 2 -14.60 5.34 30.71
N VAL A 3 -15.25 5.17 29.56
CA VAL A 3 -15.15 3.96 28.73
C VAL A 3 -14.01 4.05 27.69
N LEU A 4 -13.54 5.25 27.36
CA LEU A 4 -12.48 5.47 26.37
C LEU A 4 -11.07 5.09 26.87
N GLY A 5 -10.85 4.97 28.18
CA GLY A 5 -9.51 4.74 28.76
C GLY A 5 -9.00 3.29 28.68
N ARG A 6 -9.79 2.34 28.16
CA ARG A 6 -9.43 0.91 28.10
C ARG A 6 -9.45 0.30 26.69
N LEU A 7 -9.77 1.08 25.66
CA LEU A 7 -9.83 0.58 24.29
C LEU A 7 -8.43 0.45 23.71
N SER A 8 -8.11 -0.74 23.17
CA SER A 8 -6.83 -1.02 22.51
C SER A 8 -6.67 -0.18 21.25
N LEU A 9 -5.43 0.07 20.82
CA LEU A 9 -5.16 0.76 19.54
C LEU A 9 -5.87 0.08 18.36
N THR A 10 -5.94 -1.25 18.36
CA THR A 10 -6.65 -2.01 17.33
C THR A 10 -8.14 -1.65 17.28
N SER A 11 -8.77 -1.49 18.45
CA SER A 11 -10.18 -1.09 18.54
C SER A 11 -10.38 0.32 17.97
N TRP A 12 -9.45 1.24 18.26
CA TRP A 12 -9.47 2.59 17.70
C TRP A 12 -9.30 2.63 16.18
N ILE A 13 -8.46 1.77 15.61
CA ILE A 13 -8.31 1.65 14.15
C ILE A 13 -9.62 1.20 13.51
N LEU A 14 -10.27 0.17 14.06
CA LEU A 14 -11.54 -0.33 13.54
C LEU A 14 -12.66 0.71 13.65
N VAL A 15 -12.77 1.37 14.80
CA VAL A 15 -13.74 2.46 15.01
C VAL A 15 -13.49 3.60 14.01
N SER A 16 -12.24 3.99 13.80
CA SER A 16 -11.89 5.08 12.86
C SER A 16 -12.17 4.68 11.40
N LEU A 17 -11.96 3.42 11.02
CA LEU A 17 -12.31 2.90 9.70
C LEU A 17 -13.82 3.04 9.45
N VAL A 18 -14.64 2.59 10.40
CA VAL A 18 -16.10 2.67 10.28
C VAL A 18 -16.55 4.14 10.21
N ILE A 19 -16.04 5.00 11.09
CA ILE A 19 -16.37 6.44 11.07
C ILE A 19 -15.94 7.09 9.74
N GLY A 20 -14.73 6.80 9.25
CA GLY A 20 -14.23 7.31 7.99
C GLY A 20 -15.07 6.88 6.79
N THR A 21 -15.50 5.62 6.75
CA THR A 21 -16.42 5.11 5.72
C THR A 21 -17.78 5.80 5.78
N LEU A 22 -18.36 5.96 6.97
CA LEU A 22 -19.65 6.65 7.14
C LEU A 22 -19.54 8.12 6.71
N LEU A 23 -18.48 8.83 7.10
CA LEU A 23 -18.23 10.21 6.64
C LEU A 23 -18.10 10.30 5.12
N GLY A 24 -17.42 9.34 4.49
CA GLY A 24 -17.30 9.28 3.03
C GLY A 24 -18.63 9.12 2.30
N VAL A 25 -19.58 8.37 2.88
CA VAL A 25 -20.91 8.13 2.30
C VAL A 25 -21.87 9.30 2.54
N PHE A 26 -21.92 9.84 3.76
CA PHE A 26 -22.89 10.87 4.13
C PHE A 26 -22.44 12.30 3.80
N PHE A 27 -21.14 12.58 3.78
CA PHE A 27 -20.58 13.93 3.55
C PHE A 27 -19.41 13.89 2.54
N PRO A 28 -19.67 13.61 1.26
CA PRO A 28 -18.63 13.35 0.26
C PRO A 28 -17.71 14.55 0.00
N ASP A 29 -18.24 15.78 0.01
CA ASP A 29 -17.42 16.97 -0.26
C ASP A 29 -16.49 17.31 0.91
N PHE A 30 -16.96 17.11 2.14
CA PHE A 30 -16.09 17.19 3.32
C PHE A 30 -15.04 16.08 3.30
N ALA A 31 -15.41 14.84 2.95
CA ALA A 31 -14.47 13.72 2.84
C ALA A 31 -13.36 13.98 1.80
N LYS A 32 -13.68 14.56 0.64
CA LYS A 32 -12.67 14.96 -0.36
C LYS A 32 -11.67 15.97 0.19
N SER A 33 -12.12 16.92 1.03
CA SER A 33 -11.25 17.92 1.66
C SER A 33 -10.20 17.30 2.61
N LEU A 34 -10.41 16.07 3.08
CA LEU A 34 -9.49 15.33 3.93
C LEU A 34 -8.39 14.59 3.14
N THR A 35 -8.43 14.58 1.81
CA THR A 35 -7.41 13.95 0.94
C THR A 35 -5.96 14.38 1.27
N PRO A 36 -5.65 15.66 1.60
CA PRO A 36 -4.31 16.05 2.00
C PRO A 36 -3.82 15.30 3.25
N ILE A 37 -4.72 15.02 4.20
CA ILE A 37 -4.39 14.28 5.43
C ILE A 37 -4.06 12.82 5.10
N SER A 38 -4.86 12.16 4.26
CA SER A 38 -4.56 10.78 3.83
C SER A 38 -3.24 10.72 3.04
N ASN A 39 -2.97 11.72 2.21
CA ASN A 39 -1.72 11.81 1.46
C ASN A 39 -0.51 11.99 2.38
N ILE A 40 -0.59 12.86 3.39
CA ILE A 40 0.46 13.02 4.40
C ILE A 40 0.67 11.71 5.16
N PHE A 41 -0.41 11.08 5.64
CA PHE A 41 -0.34 9.81 6.35
C PHE A 41 0.36 8.70 5.54
N LEU A 42 -0.03 8.53 4.28
CA LEU A 42 0.59 7.54 3.39
C LEU A 42 2.06 7.89 3.10
N ARG A 43 2.41 9.17 2.95
CA ARG A 43 3.80 9.61 2.78
C ARG A 43 4.65 9.32 4.02
N LEU A 44 4.10 9.53 5.22
CA LEU A 44 4.79 9.21 6.48
C LEU A 44 5.08 7.71 6.58
N ILE A 45 4.09 6.84 6.29
CA ILE A 45 4.31 5.39 6.27
C ILE A 45 5.40 5.04 5.25
N LYS A 46 5.26 5.51 4.00
CA LYS A 46 6.22 5.21 2.92
C LYS A 46 7.64 5.69 3.26
N SER A 47 7.78 6.83 3.93
CA SER A 47 9.08 7.36 4.36
C SER A 47 9.78 6.49 5.41
N ILE A 48 9.02 5.76 6.24
CA ILE A 48 9.58 4.89 7.30
C ILE A 48 9.94 3.51 6.75
N VAL A 49 9.19 2.99 5.78
CA VAL A 49 9.38 1.63 5.24
C VAL A 49 10.79 1.41 4.71
N GLY A 50 11.36 2.37 3.97
CA GLY A 50 12.71 2.26 3.41
C GLY A 50 13.80 2.06 4.48
N PRO A 51 13.98 3.01 5.42
CA PRO A 51 14.94 2.87 6.51
C PRO A 51 14.71 1.64 7.40
N LEU A 52 13.44 1.30 7.66
CA LEU A 52 13.10 0.15 8.49
C LEU A 52 13.51 -1.17 7.84
N LEU A 53 13.22 -1.36 6.54
CA LEU A 53 13.62 -2.55 5.81
C LEU A 53 15.15 -2.67 5.73
N PHE A 54 15.85 -1.58 5.44
CA PHE A 54 17.31 -1.60 5.40
C PHE A 54 17.91 -1.94 6.78
N GLY A 55 17.46 -1.25 7.84
CA GLY A 55 17.97 -1.46 9.19
C GLY A 55 17.71 -2.87 9.71
N THR A 56 16.52 -3.43 9.45
CA THR A 56 16.20 -4.80 9.85
C THR A 56 17.03 -5.84 9.11
N LEU A 57 17.28 -5.66 7.81
CA LEU A 57 18.15 -6.55 7.04
C LEU A 57 19.61 -6.48 7.51
N VAL A 58 20.16 -5.27 7.69
CA VAL A 58 21.55 -5.08 8.16
C VAL A 58 21.74 -5.62 9.57
N SER A 59 20.84 -5.28 10.50
CA SER A 59 20.89 -5.79 11.87
C SER A 59 20.73 -7.31 11.91
N GLY A 60 19.84 -7.87 11.08
CA GLY A 60 19.65 -9.32 10.95
C GLY A 60 20.92 -10.03 10.50
N ILE A 61 21.59 -9.54 9.46
CA ILE A 61 22.85 -10.13 8.97
C ILE A 61 23.98 -9.95 9.99
N ALA A 62 24.09 -8.77 10.62
CA ALA A 62 25.13 -8.48 11.60
C ALA A 62 25.00 -9.33 12.88
N SER A 63 23.77 -9.69 13.28
CA SER A 63 23.52 -10.53 14.45
C SER A 63 23.95 -11.99 14.27
N ALA A 64 24.25 -12.40 13.04
CA ALA A 64 24.54 -13.77 12.73
C ALA A 64 26.04 -14.06 12.72
N GLY A 65 26.52 -14.72 13.78
CA GLY A 65 27.94 -15.02 13.97
C GLY A 65 28.60 -15.92 12.92
N GLU A 66 27.84 -16.65 12.09
CA GLU A 66 28.37 -17.53 11.05
C GLU A 66 27.74 -17.30 9.67
N LEU A 67 28.52 -16.73 8.75
CA LEU A 67 28.08 -16.42 7.39
C LEU A 67 27.65 -17.67 6.58
N LYS A 68 28.33 -18.81 6.80
CA LYS A 68 28.01 -20.07 6.09
C LYS A 68 26.64 -20.62 6.48
N THR A 69 26.31 -20.56 7.77
CA THR A 69 25.02 -20.99 8.29
C THR A 69 23.92 -20.02 7.84
N MET A 70 24.19 -18.72 7.83
CA MET A 70 23.25 -17.72 7.32
C MET A 70 22.94 -17.85 5.85
N GLY A 71 23.95 -18.06 5.00
CA GLY A 71 23.72 -18.22 3.57
C GLY A 71 22.76 -19.37 3.27
N ARG A 72 22.86 -20.48 4.01
CA ARG A 72 21.94 -21.63 3.86
C ARG A 72 20.53 -21.32 4.34
N ILE A 73 20.37 -20.57 5.43
CA ILE A 73 19.06 -20.16 5.94
C ILE A 73 18.42 -19.18 4.96
N ALA A 74 19.15 -18.15 4.54
CA ALA A 74 18.68 -17.16 3.56
C ALA A 74 18.25 -17.82 2.24
N ALA A 75 19.03 -18.78 1.73
CA ALA A 75 18.67 -19.51 0.52
C ALA A 75 17.40 -20.34 0.68
N LYS A 76 17.24 -21.06 1.80
CA LYS A 76 15.99 -21.80 2.09
C LYS A 76 14.79 -20.87 2.24
N SER A 77 14.97 -19.75 2.93
CA SER A 77 13.94 -18.72 3.10
C SER A 77 13.58 -18.07 1.78
N LEU A 78 14.54 -17.81 0.89
CA LEU A 78 14.29 -17.23 -0.44
C LEU A 78 13.50 -18.20 -1.31
N LEU A 79 13.89 -19.49 -1.34
CA LEU A 79 13.14 -20.51 -2.06
C LEU A 79 11.71 -20.66 -1.52
N TYR A 80 11.55 -20.66 -0.19
CA TYR A 80 10.23 -20.68 0.44
C TYR A 80 9.41 -19.43 0.10
N PHE A 81 10.01 -18.24 0.20
CA PHE A 81 9.37 -16.97 -0.12
C PHE A 81 8.92 -16.94 -1.58
N GLU A 82 9.77 -17.34 -2.52
CA GLU A 82 9.46 -17.36 -3.95
C GLU A 82 8.26 -18.27 -4.26
N VAL A 83 8.28 -19.50 -3.73
CA VAL A 83 7.20 -20.47 -3.93
C VAL A 83 5.90 -19.93 -3.34
N VAL A 84 5.91 -19.50 -2.07
CA VAL A 84 4.70 -19.04 -1.38
C VAL A 84 4.16 -17.76 -1.99
N THR A 85 5.00 -16.80 -2.37
CA THR A 85 4.56 -15.56 -3.02
C THR A 85 4.03 -15.81 -4.43
N THR A 86 4.64 -16.73 -5.19
CA THR A 86 4.10 -17.15 -6.49
C THR A 86 2.70 -17.73 -6.34
N PHE A 87 2.50 -18.65 -5.39
CA PHE A 87 1.16 -19.19 -5.09
C PHE A 87 0.18 -18.10 -4.66
N ALA A 88 0.61 -17.18 -3.78
CA ALA A 88 -0.22 -16.05 -3.35
C ALA A 88 -0.60 -15.12 -4.51
N LEU A 89 0.34 -14.82 -5.42
CA LEU A 89 0.11 -14.01 -6.61
C LEU A 89 -0.83 -14.71 -7.59
N VAL A 90 -0.68 -16.01 -7.84
CA VAL A 90 -1.56 -16.78 -8.71
C VAL A 90 -2.99 -16.77 -8.18
N ILE A 91 -3.18 -17.04 -6.88
CA ILE A 91 -4.51 -17.01 -6.26
C ILE A 91 -5.09 -15.59 -6.28
N GLY A 92 -4.30 -14.59 -5.88
CA GLY A 92 -4.74 -13.18 -5.90
C GLY A 92 -5.14 -12.72 -7.29
N LEU A 93 -4.34 -13.05 -8.31
CA LEU A 93 -4.63 -12.74 -9.71
C LEU A 93 -5.88 -13.46 -10.19
N ALA A 94 -6.05 -14.74 -9.88
CA ALA A 94 -7.24 -15.50 -10.24
C ALA A 94 -8.51 -14.88 -9.63
N VAL A 95 -8.49 -14.54 -8.34
CA VAL A 95 -9.60 -13.89 -7.64
C VAL A 95 -9.91 -12.52 -8.25
N VAL A 96 -8.90 -11.69 -8.50
CA VAL A 96 -9.11 -10.36 -9.12
C VAL A 96 -9.68 -10.48 -10.54
N ASN A 97 -9.21 -11.45 -11.35
CA ASN A 97 -9.74 -11.64 -12.70
C ASN A 97 -11.17 -12.19 -12.70
N LEU A 98 -11.54 -13.00 -11.71
CA LEU A 98 -12.88 -13.57 -11.58
C LEU A 98 -13.90 -12.57 -11.03
N PHE A 99 -13.59 -11.93 -9.90
CA PHE A 99 -14.50 -11.00 -9.23
C PHE A 99 -14.45 -9.59 -9.82
N LYS A 100 -13.38 -9.24 -10.55
CA LYS A 100 -13.13 -7.93 -11.15
C LYS A 100 -13.47 -6.77 -10.19
N PRO A 101 -12.89 -6.75 -8.97
CA PRO A 101 -13.19 -5.71 -8.00
C PRO A 101 -12.78 -4.34 -8.59
N GLY A 102 -13.74 -3.42 -8.64
CA GLY A 102 -13.56 -2.09 -9.24
C GLY A 102 -14.04 -1.95 -10.68
N ALA A 103 -14.59 -3.00 -11.30
CA ALA A 103 -15.31 -2.86 -12.56
C ALA A 103 -16.45 -1.84 -12.41
N GLY A 104 -16.43 -0.77 -13.22
CA GLY A 104 -17.40 0.34 -13.15
C GLY A 104 -16.95 1.54 -12.30
N LEU A 105 -15.75 1.50 -11.70
CA LEU A 105 -15.17 2.69 -11.05
C LEU A 105 -14.46 3.57 -12.09
N THR A 106 -14.95 4.80 -12.30
CA THR A 106 -14.20 5.85 -13.00
C THR A 106 -13.13 6.39 -12.04
N LEU A 107 -11.89 5.98 -12.25
CA LEU A 107 -10.74 6.55 -11.56
C LEU A 107 -10.32 7.84 -12.28
N ALA A 108 -10.73 8.98 -11.74
CA ALA A 108 -10.22 10.27 -12.19
C ALA A 108 -8.81 10.48 -11.61
N GLY A 109 -7.78 9.97 -12.30
CA GLY A 109 -6.40 10.28 -11.97
C GLY A 109 -5.42 9.13 -12.12
N GLU A 110 -5.05 8.80 -13.35
CA GLU A 110 -3.69 8.33 -13.62
C GLU A 110 -2.80 9.54 -13.97
N PRO A 111 -1.75 9.84 -13.20
CA PRO A 111 -0.73 10.83 -13.57
C PRO A 111 0.21 10.34 -14.69
N GLY A 112 -0.26 9.56 -15.68
CA GLY A 112 0.64 8.93 -16.65
C GLY A 112 0.03 8.26 -17.89
N SER A 113 -1.29 8.32 -18.13
CA SER A 113 -1.92 7.63 -19.27
C SER A 113 -3.08 8.41 -19.90
N GLY A 114 -3.01 9.74 -19.88
CA GLY A 114 -3.77 10.57 -20.82
C GLY A 114 -3.16 10.47 -22.23
N PRO A 115 -3.93 10.63 -23.32
CA PRO A 115 -3.42 10.55 -24.68
C PRO A 115 -2.53 11.75 -25.01
N LEU A 116 -1.26 11.67 -24.58
CA LEU A 116 -0.16 12.55 -25.00
C LEU A 116 0.19 12.38 -26.51
N LEU A 117 -0.63 11.66 -27.28
CA LEU A 117 -0.44 11.37 -28.71
C LEU A 117 -1.61 11.85 -29.60
N ALA A 118 -2.61 12.58 -29.09
CA ALA A 118 -3.83 12.91 -29.87
C ALA A 118 -4.08 14.42 -30.13
N LYS A 119 -3.06 15.27 -30.03
CA LYS A 119 -3.07 16.57 -30.73
C LYS A 119 -1.73 16.81 -31.41
N PRO A 120 -1.63 16.73 -32.74
CA PRO A 120 -0.46 17.26 -33.43
C PRO A 120 -0.40 18.77 -33.11
N VAL A 121 0.74 19.21 -32.59
CA VAL A 121 1.05 20.63 -32.42
C VAL A 121 0.94 21.28 -33.80
N PRO A 122 0.04 22.26 -34.01
CA PRO A 122 -0.02 22.99 -35.25
C PRO A 122 1.29 23.76 -35.39
N LEU A 123 1.97 23.56 -36.52
CA LEU A 123 3.26 24.15 -36.87
C LEU A 123 3.19 25.66 -37.16
N ALA A 124 2.12 26.32 -36.68
CA ALA A 124 1.94 27.77 -36.68
C ALA A 124 2.40 28.42 -35.35
N GLN A 125 2.99 27.66 -34.42
CA GLN A 125 3.59 28.15 -33.18
C GLN A 125 5.10 27.85 -33.07
N ILE A 126 5.78 27.61 -34.20
CA ILE A 126 7.25 27.67 -34.30
C ILE A 126 7.58 28.83 -35.22
#